data_AF-Q9P0V8-F1
#
_entry.id   AF-Q9P0V8-F1
#
_cell.length_a   1.000
_cell.length_b   1.000
_cell.length_c   1.000
_cell.angle_alpha   90.00
_cell.angle_beta   90.00
_cell.angle_gamma   90.00
#
_symmetry.space_group_name_H-M   'P 1'
#
loop_
_entity.id
_entity.type
_entity.pdbx_description
1 polymer ?
#
loop_
_entity_poly.entity_id
_entity_poly.type
_entity_poly.pdbx_seq_one_letter_code
_entity_poly.pdbx_strand_id
1 'polypeptide(L)'
;MVMRPLWSLLLWEALLPITVTGAQVLSKVGGSVLLVAARPPGFQVREAIWRSLWPSEELLATFFRGSLETLYHSRFLGRAQLHSNLSLELGPLESGDSGNFSVLMVDTRGQPWTQTLQLKVYDAVPRPVVQVFIAVERDAQPSKTCQVFLSCWAPNISEITYSWRRETTMDFGMEPHSLFTDGQVLSISLGPGDRDVAYSCIVSNPVSWDLATVTPWDSCHHEAAPGKASYKDVLLVVVPVSLLLMLVTLFSAWHWCPCSGKKKKDVHADRVGPETENPLVQDLP
;
A
#
# COMPACT_ATOMS: atom_id res chain seq x y z
N MET A 1 81.80 32.50 -3.22
CA MET A 1 80.60 31.83 -3.76
C MET A 1 79.45 32.12 -2.82
N VAL A 2 78.61 33.09 -3.17
CA VAL A 2 77.55 33.59 -2.28
C VAL A 2 76.32 32.70 -2.51
N MET A 3 76.07 31.76 -1.59
CA MET A 3 74.80 31.02 -1.54
C MET A 3 73.71 31.99 -1.11
N ARG A 4 72.93 32.51 -2.08
CA ARG A 4 71.68 33.22 -1.78
C ARG A 4 70.59 32.20 -1.43
N PRO A 5 69.76 32.49 -0.41
CA PRO A 5 68.96 31.48 0.26
C PRO A 5 67.72 31.12 -0.54
N LEU A 6 67.39 29.82 -0.54
CA LEU A 6 66.26 29.13 -1.16
C LEU A 6 64.87 29.50 -0.57
N TRP A 7 64.67 30.72 -0.10
CA TRP A 7 63.41 31.15 0.53
C TRP A 7 62.30 31.55 -0.45
N SER A 8 62.45 31.27 -1.74
CA SER A 8 61.40 31.54 -2.75
C SER A 8 60.42 30.39 -2.98
N LEU A 9 60.52 29.27 -2.24
CA LEU A 9 59.65 28.10 -2.44
C LEU A 9 58.43 28.03 -1.51
N LEU A 10 58.21 28.99 -0.61
CA LEU A 10 57.11 28.95 0.36
C LEU A 10 55.88 29.82 0.02
N LEU A 11 55.87 30.51 -1.12
CA LEU A 11 54.74 31.38 -1.51
C LEU A 11 53.73 30.71 -2.45
N TRP A 12 53.84 29.39 -2.66
CA TRP A 12 52.82 28.62 -3.38
C TRP A 12 51.79 27.96 -2.45
N GLU A 13 51.58 28.51 -1.25
CA GLU A 13 50.32 28.30 -0.55
C GLU A 13 49.21 28.89 -1.44
N ALA A 14 48.75 28.03 -2.35
CA ALA A 14 47.58 28.21 -3.15
C ALA A 14 46.49 28.77 -2.23
N LEU A 15 45.99 29.96 -2.57
CA LEU A 15 44.70 30.43 -2.09
C LEU A 15 43.66 29.40 -2.57
N LEU A 16 43.55 28.30 -1.83
CA LEU A 16 42.44 27.38 -2.00
C LEU A 16 41.21 28.19 -1.63
N PRO A 17 40.25 28.39 -2.54
CA PRO A 17 39.01 29.07 -2.20
C PRO A 17 38.40 28.34 -1.01
N ILE A 18 38.02 29.09 0.03
CA ILE A 18 37.34 28.50 1.18
C ILE A 18 35.99 28.02 0.67
N THR A 19 35.86 26.71 0.47
CA THR A 19 34.61 26.06 0.09
C THR A 19 33.90 25.60 1.35
N VAL A 20 32.77 26.22 1.67
CA VAL A 20 31.85 25.69 2.68
C VAL A 20 30.77 24.87 1.98
N THR A 21 30.68 23.59 2.34
CA THR A 21 29.51 22.76 2.03
C THR A 21 28.36 23.23 2.91
N GLY A 22 27.41 23.94 2.31
CA GLY A 22 26.22 24.47 2.95
C GLY A 22 25.15 23.40 3.17
N ALA A 23 24.12 23.80 3.94
CA ALA A 23 23.02 22.95 4.34
C ALA A 23 22.21 22.39 3.16
N GLN A 24 21.58 21.25 3.38
CA GLN A 24 20.56 20.71 2.50
C GLN A 24 19.28 21.54 2.62
N VAL A 25 18.74 21.98 1.47
CA VAL A 25 17.50 22.75 1.37
C VAL A 25 16.44 21.85 0.76
N LEU A 26 15.31 21.71 1.43
CA LEU A 26 14.21 20.83 1.03
C LEU A 26 13.05 21.66 0.49
N SER A 27 12.49 21.24 -0.63
CA SER A 27 11.27 21.85 -1.17
C SER A 27 10.42 20.83 -1.93
N LYS A 28 9.28 21.28 -2.45
CA LYS A 28 8.26 20.47 -3.11
C LYS A 28 8.09 20.91 -4.57
N VAL A 29 7.82 19.96 -5.47
CA VAL A 29 7.45 20.24 -6.87
C VAL A 29 6.28 21.22 -6.94
N GLY A 30 6.38 22.21 -7.83
CA GLY A 30 5.44 23.32 -7.98
C GLY A 30 5.58 24.43 -6.95
N GLY A 31 6.38 24.24 -5.89
CA GLY A 31 6.71 25.27 -4.91
C GLY A 31 7.83 26.20 -5.37
N SER A 32 8.29 27.05 -4.45
CA SER A 32 9.49 27.87 -4.60
C SER A 32 10.47 27.63 -3.45
N VAL A 33 11.71 28.06 -3.61
CA VAL A 33 12.74 27.97 -2.59
C VAL A 33 13.69 29.17 -2.66
N LEU A 34 14.16 29.63 -1.49
CA LEU A 34 15.18 30.67 -1.39
C LEU A 34 16.52 30.05 -0.98
N LEU A 35 17.48 30.08 -1.88
CA LEU A 35 18.87 29.68 -1.65
C LEU A 35 19.63 30.87 -1.06
N VAL A 36 19.89 30.83 0.25
CA VAL A 36 20.50 31.93 0.98
C VAL A 36 22.01 32.01 0.73
N ALA A 37 22.47 33.16 0.23
CA ALA A 37 23.89 33.46 0.09
C ALA A 37 24.50 33.85 1.46
N ALA A 38 25.12 32.90 2.15
CA ALA A 38 25.81 33.18 3.41
C ALA A 38 27.22 33.71 3.12
N ARG A 39 27.57 34.78 3.84
CA ARG A 39 28.84 35.49 3.70
C ARG A 39 29.51 35.64 5.07
N PRO A 40 30.85 35.56 5.14
CA PRO A 40 31.56 35.84 6.39
C PRO A 40 31.30 37.27 6.88
N PRO A 41 31.34 37.52 8.20
CA PRO A 41 31.26 38.88 8.74
C PRO A 41 32.32 39.79 8.13
N GLY A 42 31.93 41.03 7.78
CA GLY A 42 32.84 42.02 7.19
C GLY A 42 33.23 41.79 5.73
N PHE A 43 32.79 40.69 5.11
CA PHE A 43 32.96 40.46 3.68
C PHE A 43 32.11 41.49 2.92
N GLN A 44 32.69 42.31 2.02
CA GLN A 44 31.99 43.36 1.26
C GLN A 44 31.94 42.99 -0.23
N VAL A 45 30.78 42.61 -0.74
CA VAL A 45 30.67 41.92 -2.04
C VAL A 45 30.73 42.95 -3.14
N ARG A 46 31.66 42.72 -4.06
CA ARG A 46 31.75 43.43 -5.33
C ARG A 46 30.98 42.68 -6.41
N GLU A 47 31.10 41.35 -6.41
CA GLU A 47 30.57 40.48 -7.47
C GLU A 47 30.01 39.18 -6.87
N ALA A 48 28.92 38.66 -7.45
CA ALA A 48 28.39 37.34 -7.11
C ALA A 48 27.95 36.59 -8.37
N ILE A 49 28.13 35.27 -8.39
CA ILE A 49 27.81 34.40 -9.52
C ILE A 49 27.13 33.15 -8.97
N TRP A 50 25.87 32.94 -9.34
CA TRP A 50 25.10 31.75 -9.03
C TRP A 50 25.14 30.73 -10.17
N ARG A 51 25.44 29.49 -9.84
CA ARG A 51 25.51 28.37 -10.79
C ARG A 51 24.73 27.17 -10.27
N SER A 52 24.05 26.47 -11.16
CA SER A 52 23.67 25.08 -10.94
C SER A 52 24.85 24.21 -11.37
N LEU A 53 25.17 23.18 -10.60
CA LEU A 53 26.30 22.28 -10.86
C LEU A 53 25.84 20.90 -11.38
N TRP A 54 24.53 20.64 -11.42
CA TRP A 54 23.97 19.35 -11.81
C TRP A 54 22.64 19.53 -12.58
N PRO A 55 22.40 18.76 -13.66
CA PRO A 55 23.26 17.70 -14.23
C PRO A 55 24.43 18.25 -15.05
N SER A 56 24.45 19.54 -15.35
CA SER A 56 25.55 20.24 -16.00
C SER A 56 25.69 21.64 -15.41
N GLU A 57 26.86 22.24 -15.55
CA GLU A 57 27.08 23.59 -15.04
C GLU A 57 26.29 24.62 -15.86
N GLU A 58 25.39 25.34 -15.22
CA GLU A 58 24.58 26.40 -15.82
C GLU A 58 24.74 27.69 -15.03
N LEU A 59 24.85 28.83 -15.72
CA LEU A 59 24.82 30.15 -15.10
C LEU A 59 23.36 30.57 -14.88
N LEU A 60 23.02 30.94 -13.65
CA LEU A 60 21.64 31.29 -13.28
C LEU A 60 21.48 32.79 -13.07
N ALA A 61 22.41 33.39 -12.32
CA ALA A 61 22.34 34.80 -11.99
C ALA A 61 23.72 35.40 -11.69
N THR A 62 23.86 36.70 -11.91
CA THR A 62 25.04 37.46 -11.52
C THR A 62 24.67 38.77 -10.83
N PHE A 63 25.55 39.20 -9.93
CA PHE A 63 25.61 40.55 -9.43
C PHE A 63 26.94 41.16 -9.85
N PHE A 64 26.89 42.21 -10.67
CA PHE A 64 28.08 42.90 -11.14
C PHE A 64 27.80 44.39 -11.30
N ARG A 65 28.72 45.24 -10.80
CA ARG A 65 28.61 46.72 -10.88
C ARG A 65 27.27 47.28 -10.40
N GLY A 66 26.66 46.66 -9.39
CA GLY A 66 25.39 47.10 -8.82
C GLY A 66 24.14 46.56 -9.55
N SER A 67 24.30 45.85 -10.67
CA SER A 67 23.21 45.25 -11.43
C SER A 67 23.01 43.78 -11.06
N LEU A 68 21.74 43.37 -10.95
CA LEU A 68 21.32 41.98 -10.76
C LEU A 68 20.80 41.46 -12.11
N GLU A 69 21.39 40.38 -12.63
CA GLU A 69 20.96 39.77 -13.89
C GLU A 69 20.63 38.29 -13.70
N THR A 70 19.56 37.83 -14.37
CA THR A 70 19.12 36.43 -14.38
C THR A 70 18.82 35.90 -15.79
N LEU A 71 19.04 36.72 -16.82
CA LEU A 71 18.73 36.41 -18.21
C LEU A 71 19.87 35.61 -18.86
N TYR A 72 20.12 34.40 -18.36
CA TYR A 72 21.13 33.50 -18.87
C TYR A 72 20.52 32.23 -19.46
N HIS A 73 21.22 31.63 -20.43
CA HIS A 73 20.81 30.36 -21.02
C HIS A 73 20.98 29.23 -20.01
N SER A 74 19.88 28.85 -19.35
CA SER A 74 19.78 27.74 -18.40
C SER A 74 18.35 27.20 -18.38
N ARG A 75 18.18 25.99 -17.83
CA ARG A 75 16.84 25.43 -17.56
C ARG A 75 16.03 26.21 -16.51
N PHE A 76 16.66 27.15 -15.82
CA PHE A 76 16.04 28.02 -14.81
C PHE A 76 15.68 29.39 -15.35
N LEU A 77 15.89 29.67 -16.64
CA LEU A 77 15.52 30.94 -17.26
C LEU A 77 14.02 31.23 -17.06
N GLY A 78 13.71 32.40 -16.50
CA GLY A 78 12.33 32.79 -16.15
C GLY A 78 11.79 32.16 -14.86
N ARG A 79 12.53 31.23 -14.24
CA ARG A 79 12.22 30.58 -12.96
C ARG A 79 13.20 30.98 -11.84
N ALA A 80 14.17 31.85 -12.13
CA ALA A 80 15.19 32.32 -11.20
C ALA A 80 15.10 33.84 -10.98
N GLN A 81 15.08 34.24 -9.71
CA GLN A 81 15.10 35.64 -9.30
C GLN A 81 16.23 35.87 -8.29
N LEU A 82 17.10 36.84 -8.58
CA LEU A 82 18.17 37.24 -7.66
C LEU A 82 17.70 38.43 -6.81
N HIS A 83 17.71 38.25 -5.50
CA HIS A 83 17.32 39.29 -4.54
C HIS A 83 18.48 40.24 -4.21
N SER A 84 18.16 41.41 -3.63
CA SER A 84 19.16 42.44 -3.26
C SER A 84 20.17 41.96 -2.20
N ASN A 85 19.80 40.97 -1.39
CA ASN A 85 20.68 40.30 -0.45
C ASN A 85 21.55 39.19 -1.10
N LEU A 86 21.55 39.11 -2.44
CA LEU A 86 22.26 38.12 -3.25
C LEU A 86 21.78 36.68 -3.09
N SER A 87 20.65 36.45 -2.40
CA SER A 87 20.02 35.13 -2.32
C SER A 87 19.21 34.85 -3.60
N LEU A 88 19.20 33.59 -4.03
CA LEU A 88 18.56 33.16 -5.26
C LEU A 88 17.23 32.49 -4.96
N GLU A 89 16.13 33.04 -5.45
CA GLU A 89 14.84 32.38 -5.43
C GLU A 89 14.64 31.57 -6.72
N LEU A 90 14.18 30.33 -6.57
CA LEU A 90 13.87 29.41 -7.66
C LEU A 90 12.42 28.96 -7.57
N GLY A 91 11.67 29.02 -8.67
CA GLY A 91 10.30 28.52 -8.76
C GLY A 91 9.60 28.84 -10.09
N PRO A 92 8.58 28.07 -10.49
CA PRO A 92 8.12 26.83 -9.86
C PRO A 92 9.13 25.69 -10.04
N LEU A 93 9.34 24.92 -8.98
CA LEU A 93 10.32 23.82 -8.96
C LEU A 93 9.80 22.56 -9.65
N GLU A 94 10.70 21.85 -10.32
CA GLU A 94 10.50 20.56 -10.94
C GLU A 94 11.32 19.48 -10.21
N SER A 95 10.94 18.20 -10.30
CA SER A 95 11.66 17.10 -9.65
C SER A 95 13.12 17.03 -10.08
N GLY A 96 13.38 17.31 -11.37
CA GLY A 96 14.72 17.39 -11.96
C GLY A 96 15.56 18.58 -11.51
N ASP A 97 15.01 19.56 -10.80
CA ASP A 97 15.76 20.70 -10.27
C ASP A 97 16.60 20.34 -9.02
N SER A 98 16.38 19.15 -8.45
CA SER A 98 17.23 18.61 -7.39
C SER A 98 18.70 18.57 -7.83
N GLY A 99 19.61 19.04 -6.99
CA GLY A 99 21.02 19.11 -7.33
C GLY A 99 21.80 20.09 -6.48
N ASN A 100 23.06 20.27 -6.86
CA ASN A 100 23.97 21.19 -6.18
C ASN A 100 23.96 22.55 -6.88
N PHE A 101 23.94 23.61 -6.09
CA PHE A 101 24.03 24.99 -6.52
C PHE A 101 25.21 25.64 -5.82
N SER A 102 25.92 26.53 -6.51
CA SER A 102 27.02 27.28 -5.91
C SER A 102 26.83 28.77 -6.09
N VAL A 103 27.24 29.53 -5.08
CA VAL A 103 27.44 30.97 -5.19
C VAL A 103 28.91 31.28 -4.96
N LEU A 104 29.54 31.86 -5.99
CA LEU A 104 30.87 32.45 -5.90
C LEU A 104 30.71 33.94 -5.66
N MET A 105 31.29 34.45 -4.59
CA MET A 105 31.32 35.86 -4.25
C MET A 105 32.75 36.37 -4.22
N VAL A 106 32.99 37.58 -4.74
CA VAL A 106 34.29 38.25 -4.70
C VAL A 106 34.11 39.57 -3.97
N ASP A 107 34.95 39.83 -2.97
CA ASP A 107 34.91 41.08 -2.23
C ASP A 107 35.64 42.24 -2.95
N THR A 108 35.56 43.43 -2.37
CA THR A 108 36.25 44.61 -2.91
C THR A 108 37.79 44.52 -2.86
N ARG A 109 38.35 43.58 -2.08
CA ARG A 109 39.78 43.29 -1.99
C ARG A 109 40.22 42.20 -2.97
N GLY A 110 39.29 41.62 -3.72
CA GLY A 110 39.54 40.52 -4.65
C GLY A 110 39.59 39.14 -4.00
N GLN A 111 39.19 39.02 -2.73
CA GLN A 111 39.14 37.75 -2.04
C GLN A 111 37.89 36.96 -2.47
N PRO A 112 38.05 35.71 -2.94
CA PRO A 112 36.93 34.86 -3.29
C PRO A 112 36.35 34.15 -2.06
N TRP A 113 35.05 33.91 -2.09
CA TRP A 113 34.32 33.06 -1.16
C TRP A 113 33.33 32.20 -1.94
N THR A 114 33.28 30.90 -1.65
CA THR A 114 32.37 29.98 -2.35
C THR A 114 31.56 29.18 -1.35
N GLN A 115 30.25 29.19 -1.56
CA GLN A 115 29.30 28.35 -0.83
C GLN A 115 28.60 27.43 -1.82
N THR A 116 28.48 26.16 -1.46
CA THR A 116 27.66 25.18 -2.19
C THR A 116 26.44 24.82 -1.37
N LEU A 117 25.27 24.71 -1.98
CA LEU A 117 24.00 24.29 -1.37
C LEU A 117 23.45 23.09 -2.13
N GLN A 118 22.85 22.15 -1.41
CA GLN A 118 22.16 21.02 -2.02
C GLN A 118 20.66 21.24 -1.95
N LEU A 119 19.99 21.40 -3.09
CA LEU A 119 18.54 21.42 -3.19
C LEU A 119 18.02 20.01 -3.43
N LYS A 120 17.08 19.56 -2.61
CA LYS A 120 16.31 18.34 -2.83
C LYS A 120 14.83 18.69 -2.97
N VAL A 121 14.29 18.42 -4.14
CA VAL A 121 12.88 18.65 -4.49
C VAL A 121 12.15 17.32 -4.42
N TYR A 122 11.10 17.25 -3.59
CA TYR A 122 10.25 16.07 -3.49
C TYR A 122 8.93 16.25 -4.23
N ASP A 123 8.43 15.15 -4.79
CA ASP A 123 7.05 15.10 -5.28
C ASP A 123 6.04 15.14 -4.11
N ALA A 124 4.83 15.58 -4.43
CA ALA A 124 3.71 15.49 -3.49
C ALA A 124 3.42 14.02 -3.19
N VAL A 125 3.29 13.67 -1.91
CA VAL A 125 2.86 12.32 -1.53
C VAL A 125 1.42 12.11 -1.97
N PRO A 126 1.11 11.09 -2.80
CA PRO A 126 -0.26 10.76 -3.14
C PRO A 126 -0.94 10.06 -1.97
N ARG A 127 -2.28 10.06 -1.97
CA ARG A 127 -3.05 9.28 -1.00
C ARG A 127 -2.62 7.80 -1.07
N PRO A 128 -2.19 7.19 0.05
CA PRO A 128 -1.81 5.78 0.05
C PRO A 128 -3.02 4.86 -0.14
N VAL A 129 -2.75 3.64 -0.55
CA VAL A 129 -3.72 2.57 -0.69
C VAL A 129 -3.43 1.51 0.36
N VAL A 130 -4.45 1.12 1.12
CA VAL A 130 -4.36 0.07 2.13
C VAL A 130 -5.15 -1.15 1.69
N GLN A 131 -4.50 -2.31 1.65
CA GLN A 131 -5.11 -3.61 1.40
C GLN A 131 -5.21 -4.39 2.71
N VAL A 132 -6.36 -5.03 2.93
CA VAL A 132 -6.65 -5.83 4.12
C VAL A 132 -6.60 -7.30 3.76
N PHE A 133 -5.74 -8.07 4.43
CA PHE A 133 -5.63 -9.52 4.26
C PHE A 133 -5.98 -10.23 5.57
N ILE A 134 -6.85 -11.22 5.50
CA ILE A 134 -7.26 -12.03 6.65
C ILE A 134 -6.55 -13.38 6.60
N ALA A 135 -5.95 -13.79 7.71
CA ALA A 135 -5.41 -15.14 7.81
C ALA A 135 -6.58 -16.14 7.93
N VAL A 136 -6.65 -17.10 7.02
CA VAL A 136 -7.64 -18.18 7.09
C VAL A 136 -7.13 -19.24 8.06
N GLU A 137 -7.84 -19.49 9.14
CA GLU A 137 -7.55 -20.60 10.04
C GLU A 137 -7.87 -21.93 9.35
N ARG A 138 -6.93 -22.87 9.41
CA ARG A 138 -7.09 -24.22 8.85
C ARG A 138 -7.97 -25.10 9.75
N ASP A 139 -7.97 -24.83 11.05
CA ASP A 139 -8.65 -25.66 12.04
C ASP A 139 -10.11 -25.24 12.22
N ALA A 140 -10.98 -26.23 12.43
CA ALA A 140 -12.44 -26.04 12.49
C ALA A 140 -12.94 -25.30 13.74
N GLN A 141 -12.05 -24.98 14.69
CA GLN A 141 -12.41 -24.20 15.85
C GLN A 141 -12.25 -22.71 15.51
N PRO A 142 -13.34 -21.94 15.38
CA PRO A 142 -13.22 -20.50 15.17
C PRO A 142 -12.46 -19.91 16.35
N SER A 143 -11.28 -19.35 16.13
CA SER A 143 -10.65 -18.56 17.16
C SER A 143 -11.51 -17.34 17.48
N LYS A 144 -11.36 -16.81 18.69
CA LYS A 144 -12.06 -15.59 19.12
C LYS A 144 -11.49 -14.33 18.48
N THR A 145 -10.41 -14.46 17.71
CA THR A 145 -9.58 -13.35 17.25
C THR A 145 -9.29 -13.49 15.76
N CYS A 146 -9.54 -12.44 15.01
CA CYS A 146 -9.23 -12.39 13.59
C CYS A 146 -7.81 -11.85 13.38
N GLN A 147 -6.93 -12.66 12.79
CA GLN A 147 -5.59 -12.22 12.43
C GLN A 147 -5.62 -11.48 11.08
N VAL A 148 -5.15 -10.23 11.08
CA VAL A 148 -5.20 -9.34 9.92
C VAL A 148 -3.81 -8.80 9.59
N PHE A 149 -3.50 -8.73 8.30
CA PHE A 149 -2.34 -8.03 7.75
C PHE A 149 -2.81 -6.86 6.90
N LEU A 150 -2.39 -5.66 7.28
CA LEU A 150 -2.63 -4.43 6.54
C LEU A 150 -1.40 -4.11 5.70
N SER A 151 -1.54 -4.06 4.39
CA SER A 151 -0.46 -3.67 3.47
C SER A 151 -0.74 -2.29 2.92
N CYS A 152 0.17 -1.35 3.16
CA CYS A 152 0.07 0.01 2.67
C CYS A 152 1.05 0.25 1.52
N TRP A 153 0.67 1.01 0.51
CA TRP A 153 1.61 1.45 -0.52
C TRP A 153 1.15 2.76 -1.14
N ALA A 154 2.08 3.49 -1.76
CA ALA A 154 1.80 4.74 -2.44
C ALA A 154 2.29 4.62 -3.89
N PRO A 155 1.45 4.89 -4.90
CA PRO A 155 1.84 4.77 -6.31
C PRO A 155 2.84 5.84 -6.72
N ASN A 156 3.75 5.50 -7.65
CA ASN A 156 4.60 6.46 -8.37
C ASN A 156 5.45 7.40 -7.50
N ILE A 157 5.85 6.96 -6.30
CA ILE A 157 6.68 7.77 -5.40
C ILE A 157 7.80 6.91 -4.81
N SER A 158 8.94 7.54 -4.55
CA SER A 158 10.11 6.94 -3.91
C SER A 158 10.57 7.85 -2.76
N GLU A 159 11.50 7.38 -1.93
CA GLU A 159 12.04 8.14 -0.77
C GLU A 159 10.95 8.59 0.21
N ILE A 160 10.05 7.66 0.57
CA ILE A 160 8.96 7.86 1.53
C ILE A 160 9.15 7.00 2.76
N THR A 161 8.52 7.42 3.86
CA THR A 161 8.46 6.69 5.12
C THR A 161 7.02 6.25 5.39
N TYR A 162 6.85 5.00 5.81
CA TYR A 162 5.57 4.46 6.27
C TYR A 162 5.49 4.53 7.79
N SER A 163 4.35 4.98 8.31
CA SER A 163 4.01 4.84 9.72
C SER A 163 2.53 4.49 9.87
N TRP A 164 2.19 3.87 10.99
CA TRP A 164 0.82 3.46 11.29
C TRP A 164 0.33 4.12 12.56
N ARG A 165 -0.96 4.47 12.57
CA ARG A 165 -1.66 5.01 13.73
C ARG A 165 -2.95 4.25 13.94
N ARG A 166 -3.22 3.86 15.19
CA ARG A 166 -4.56 3.43 15.61
C ARG A 166 -5.34 4.68 16.05
N GLU A 167 -6.51 4.93 15.47
CA GLU A 167 -7.22 6.22 15.63
C GLU A 167 -7.71 6.47 17.08
N THR A 168 -7.91 5.43 17.87
CA THR A 168 -8.34 5.56 19.28
C THR A 168 -7.21 5.94 20.24
N THR A 169 -5.96 5.88 19.79
CA THR A 169 -4.78 6.21 20.59
C THR A 169 -4.10 7.44 20.00
N MET A 170 -3.85 8.48 20.82
CA MET A 170 -3.06 9.65 20.42
C MET A 170 -1.57 9.33 20.20
N ASP A 171 -1.19 8.06 20.26
CA ASP A 171 0.19 7.62 20.09
C ASP A 171 0.54 7.55 18.60
N PHE A 172 1.65 8.19 18.23
CA PHE A 172 2.22 8.14 16.88
C PHE A 172 3.15 6.92 16.80
N GLY A 173 2.59 5.73 16.96
CA GLY A 173 3.41 4.53 16.95
C GLY A 173 2.60 3.26 17.13
N MET A 174 2.91 2.28 16.28
CA MET A 174 2.60 0.88 16.55
C MET A 174 3.87 0.21 17.04
N GLU A 175 3.73 -0.82 17.88
CA GLU A 175 4.88 -1.59 18.37
C GLU A 175 5.75 -2.10 17.21
N PRO A 176 7.08 -1.93 17.24
CA PRO A 176 7.97 -2.32 16.14
C PRO A 176 7.81 -3.79 15.72
N HIS A 177 7.48 -4.67 16.67
CA HIS A 177 7.27 -6.10 16.42
C HIS A 177 6.04 -6.44 15.57
N SER A 178 5.11 -5.49 15.41
CA SER A 178 3.92 -5.64 14.55
C SER A 178 4.14 -5.17 13.12
N LEU A 179 5.27 -4.50 12.86
CA LEU A 179 5.60 -3.87 11.59
C LEU A 179 6.57 -4.75 10.79
N PHE A 180 6.30 -4.87 9.48
CA PHE A 180 7.12 -5.61 8.53
C PHE A 180 7.43 -4.71 7.31
N THR A 181 8.51 -5.03 6.60
CA THR A 181 8.91 -4.34 5.35
C THR A 181 9.01 -2.83 5.54
N ASP A 182 9.89 -2.37 6.45
CA ASP A 182 10.08 -0.94 6.76
C ASP A 182 8.79 -0.18 7.13
N GLY A 183 7.86 -0.87 7.80
CA GLY A 183 6.58 -0.31 8.22
C GLY A 183 5.47 -0.37 7.16
N GLN A 184 5.74 -0.93 5.99
CA GLN A 184 4.76 -1.04 4.91
C GLN A 184 3.61 -1.99 5.27
N VAL A 185 3.89 -3.04 6.05
CA VAL A 185 2.89 -4.04 6.46
C VAL A 185 2.73 -4.04 7.98
N LEU A 186 1.49 -4.00 8.45
CA LEU A 186 1.13 -4.05 9.86
C LEU A 186 0.32 -5.31 10.16
N SER A 187 0.75 -6.10 11.16
CA SER A 187 0.05 -7.29 11.63
C SER A 187 -0.71 -7.00 12.93
N ILE A 188 -2.00 -7.31 12.96
CA ILE A 188 -2.88 -7.08 14.11
C ILE A 188 -3.79 -8.29 14.35
N SER A 189 -4.12 -8.52 15.62
CA SER A 189 -5.13 -9.49 16.04
C SER A 189 -6.33 -8.71 16.57
N LEU A 190 -7.50 -8.88 15.95
CA LEU A 190 -8.72 -8.17 16.30
C LEU A 190 -9.69 -9.09 17.03
N GLY A 191 -10.23 -8.65 18.16
CA GLY A 191 -11.33 -9.32 18.86
C GLY A 191 -12.67 -8.59 18.68
N PRO A 192 -13.79 -9.15 19.19
CA PRO A 192 -15.12 -8.53 19.09
C PRO A 192 -15.22 -7.08 19.61
N GLY A 193 -14.33 -6.69 20.52
CA GLY A 193 -14.24 -5.32 21.03
C GLY A 193 -13.59 -4.32 20.07
N ASP A 194 -12.93 -4.79 19.01
CA ASP A 194 -12.21 -3.95 18.05
C ASP A 194 -13.08 -3.59 16.82
N ARG A 195 -14.41 -3.76 16.92
CA ARG A 195 -15.35 -3.60 15.81
C ARG A 195 -15.26 -2.25 15.11
N ASP A 196 -15.13 -1.17 15.88
CA ASP A 196 -15.10 0.20 15.37
C ASP A 196 -13.67 0.76 15.35
N VAL A 197 -12.64 -0.08 15.52
CA VAL A 197 -11.24 0.36 15.59
C VAL A 197 -10.70 0.56 14.18
N ALA A 198 -10.32 1.81 13.90
CA ALA A 198 -9.71 2.21 12.64
C ALA A 198 -8.18 2.30 12.74
N TYR A 199 -7.52 1.93 11.65
CA TYR A 199 -6.07 2.04 11.47
C TYR A 199 -5.76 2.93 10.27
N SER A 200 -4.85 3.87 10.47
CA SER A 200 -4.42 4.83 9.46
C SER A 200 -2.98 4.53 9.06
N CYS A 201 -2.76 4.25 7.78
CA CYS A 201 -1.42 4.27 7.21
C CYS A 201 -1.08 5.71 6.83
N ILE A 202 0.05 6.20 7.30
CA ILE A 202 0.60 7.52 7.00
C ILE A 202 1.83 7.32 6.12
N VAL A 203 1.83 7.95 4.96
CA VAL A 203 2.99 8.01 4.07
C VAL A 203 3.50 9.43 4.03
N SER A 204 4.80 9.62 4.24
CA SER A 204 5.39 10.95 4.30
C SER A 204 6.77 11.00 3.65
N ASN A 205 7.09 12.18 3.13
CA ASN A 205 8.45 12.62 2.87
C ASN A 205 8.68 13.92 3.68
N PRO A 206 9.88 14.52 3.67
CA PRO A 206 10.18 15.69 4.50
C PRO A 206 9.31 16.94 4.27
N VAL A 207 8.56 17.02 3.15
CA VAL A 207 7.79 18.23 2.77
C VAL A 207 6.30 17.98 2.56
N SER A 208 5.86 16.72 2.50
CA SER A 208 4.49 16.35 2.19
C SER A 208 4.14 15.01 2.83
N TRP A 209 2.88 14.85 3.22
CA TRP A 209 2.35 13.61 3.78
C TRP A 209 0.86 13.46 3.43
N ASP A 210 0.38 12.23 3.38
CA ASP A 210 -1.04 11.90 3.29
C ASP A 210 -1.28 10.56 4.01
N LEU A 211 -2.55 10.21 4.24
CA LEU A 211 -2.94 9.00 4.94
C LEU A 211 -4.16 8.32 4.30
N ALA A 212 -4.33 7.05 4.64
CA ALA A 212 -5.53 6.29 4.36
C ALA A 212 -5.92 5.46 5.57
N THR A 213 -7.21 5.48 5.88
CA THR A 213 -7.78 4.85 7.08
C THR A 213 -8.68 3.69 6.67
N VAL A 214 -8.59 2.59 7.41
CA VAL A 214 -9.41 1.39 7.21
C VAL A 214 -9.94 0.86 8.54
N THR A 215 -11.13 0.26 8.52
CA THR A 215 -11.75 -0.50 9.61
C THR A 215 -11.64 -2.00 9.29
N PRO A 216 -10.54 -2.67 9.65
CA PRO A 216 -10.27 -4.04 9.20
C PRO A 216 -11.27 -5.09 9.70
N TRP A 217 -12.01 -4.79 10.77
CA TRP A 217 -13.00 -5.70 11.34
C TRP A 217 -14.06 -6.13 10.33
N ASP A 218 -14.46 -5.25 9.40
CA ASP A 218 -15.46 -5.55 8.38
C ASP A 218 -15.02 -6.71 7.47
N SER A 219 -13.71 -6.90 7.27
CA SER A 219 -13.15 -8.00 6.47
C SER A 219 -13.11 -9.34 7.23
N CYS A 220 -13.14 -9.33 8.56
CA CYS A 220 -13.23 -10.53 9.38
C CYS A 220 -14.65 -11.15 9.33
N HIS A 221 -15.67 -10.32 9.05
CA HIS A 221 -17.07 -10.74 8.90
C HIS A 221 -17.42 -11.05 7.45
N HIS A 222 -16.61 -11.89 6.78
CA HIS A 222 -17.17 -12.66 5.70
C HIS A 222 -17.90 -13.84 6.34
N GLU A 223 -19.24 -13.71 6.49
CA GLU A 223 -20.09 -14.90 6.49
C GLU A 223 -19.55 -15.77 5.36
N ALA A 224 -19.10 -16.97 5.71
CA ALA A 224 -18.83 -17.99 4.71
C ALA A 224 -20.10 -18.02 3.86
N ALA A 225 -20.01 -17.56 2.60
CA ALA A 225 -21.10 -17.69 1.65
C ALA A 225 -21.66 -19.10 1.82
N PRO A 226 -22.99 -19.30 1.96
CA PRO A 226 -23.58 -20.60 2.22
C PRO A 226 -23.36 -21.49 1.00
N GLY A 227 -22.16 -22.03 0.88
CA GLY A 227 -21.61 -22.79 -0.24
C GLY A 227 -21.17 -24.17 0.20
N LYS A 228 -21.62 -24.62 1.37
CA LYS A 228 -21.74 -26.03 1.68
C LYS A 228 -23.24 -26.24 1.86
N ALA A 229 -23.94 -26.68 0.83
CA ALA A 229 -25.16 -27.44 1.07
C ALA A 229 -24.72 -28.55 2.02
N SER A 230 -25.08 -28.41 3.29
CA SER A 230 -24.69 -29.40 4.28
C SER A 230 -25.32 -30.71 3.83
N TYR A 231 -24.67 -31.85 4.04
CA TYR A 231 -25.31 -33.13 3.73
C TYR A 231 -26.67 -33.24 4.44
N LYS A 232 -26.86 -32.50 5.55
CA LYS A 232 -28.15 -32.32 6.23
C LYS A 232 -29.21 -31.63 5.36
N ASP A 233 -28.86 -30.62 4.57
CA ASP A 233 -29.79 -29.94 3.65
C ASP A 233 -30.16 -30.87 2.50
N VAL A 234 -29.17 -31.60 1.96
CA VAL A 234 -29.42 -32.64 0.95
C VAL A 234 -30.32 -33.73 1.54
N LEU A 235 -30.05 -34.18 2.76
CA LEU A 235 -30.88 -35.16 3.46
C LEU A 235 -32.30 -34.63 3.73
N LEU A 236 -32.44 -33.35 4.05
CA LEU A 236 -33.73 -32.70 4.30
C LEU A 236 -34.61 -32.66 3.05
N VAL A 237 -34.01 -32.64 1.86
CA VAL A 237 -34.74 -32.69 0.58
C VAL A 237 -34.92 -34.14 0.10
N VAL A 238 -33.88 -34.97 0.20
CA VAL A 238 -33.89 -36.34 -0.31
C VAL A 238 -34.86 -37.24 0.47
N VAL A 239 -34.93 -37.10 1.80
CA VAL A 239 -35.81 -37.94 2.63
C VAL A 239 -37.31 -37.72 2.33
N PRO A 240 -37.85 -36.49 2.32
CA PRO A 240 -39.25 -36.26 1.96
C PRO A 240 -39.57 -36.65 0.51
N VAL A 241 -38.66 -36.37 -0.44
CA VAL A 241 -38.86 -36.74 -1.85
C VAL A 241 -38.91 -38.26 -1.99
N SER A 242 -38.01 -38.98 -1.32
CA SER A 242 -38.03 -40.45 -1.30
C SER A 242 -39.31 -41.00 -0.67
N LEU A 243 -39.78 -40.41 0.44
CA LEU A 243 -41.04 -40.80 1.10
C LEU A 243 -42.25 -40.56 0.19
N LEU A 244 -42.29 -39.41 -0.50
CA LEU A 244 -43.36 -39.07 -1.42
C LEU A 244 -43.41 -40.04 -2.61
N LEU A 245 -42.25 -40.38 -3.18
CA LEU A 245 -42.15 -41.36 -4.26
C LEU A 245 -42.63 -42.75 -3.80
N MET A 246 -42.24 -43.18 -2.60
CA MET A 246 -42.73 -44.45 -2.02
C MET A 246 -44.25 -44.44 -1.85
N LEU A 247 -44.83 -43.35 -1.34
CA LEU A 247 -46.29 -43.21 -1.22
C LEU A 247 -46.97 -43.28 -2.58
N VAL A 248 -46.47 -42.55 -3.59
CA VAL A 248 -47.02 -42.58 -4.95
C VAL A 248 -46.98 -44.00 -5.54
N THR A 249 -45.87 -44.73 -5.37
CA THR A 249 -45.77 -46.11 -5.86
C THR A 249 -46.76 -47.05 -5.18
N LEU A 250 -46.97 -46.91 -3.87
CA LEU A 250 -47.94 -47.70 -3.11
C LEU A 250 -49.38 -47.38 -3.53
N PHE A 251 -49.71 -46.09 -3.70
CA PHE A 251 -51.02 -45.66 -4.20
C PHE A 251 -51.28 -46.17 -5.63
N SER A 252 -50.29 -46.08 -6.52
CA SER A 252 -50.42 -46.62 -7.88
C SER A 252 -50.55 -48.14 -7.89
N ALA A 253 -49.82 -48.85 -7.02
CA ALA A 253 -49.93 -50.31 -6.90
C ALA A 253 -51.30 -50.74 -6.36
N TRP A 254 -51.89 -49.97 -5.45
CA TRP A 254 -53.25 -50.22 -4.94
C TRP A 254 -54.32 -49.93 -5.99
N HIS A 255 -54.15 -48.87 -6.79
CA HIS A 255 -55.07 -48.54 -7.89
C HIS A 255 -54.91 -49.45 -9.13
N TRP A 256 -53.70 -49.97 -9.37
CA TRP A 256 -53.40 -50.96 -10.41
C TRP A 256 -53.48 -52.41 -9.92
N CYS A 257 -54.03 -52.65 -8.73
CA CYS A 257 -54.50 -53.97 -8.33
C CYS A 257 -56.00 -54.04 -8.64
N PRO A 258 -56.41 -54.32 -9.90
CA PRO A 258 -57.80 -54.58 -10.23
C PRO A 258 -58.19 -55.94 -9.64
N CYS A 259 -58.54 -55.94 -8.36
CA CYS A 259 -59.35 -57.00 -7.78
C CYS A 259 -60.80 -56.82 -8.25
N SER A 260 -61.01 -56.97 -9.56
CA SER A 260 -62.33 -57.13 -10.16
C SER A 260 -62.52 -58.61 -10.53
N GLY A 261 -63.52 -59.23 -9.90
CA GLY A 261 -64.07 -60.52 -10.30
C GLY A 261 -63.58 -61.69 -9.45
N LYS A 262 -64.41 -62.62 -8.98
CA LYS A 262 -65.74 -63.03 -9.42
C LYS A 262 -66.35 -63.95 -8.35
N LYS A 263 -67.69 -63.91 -8.27
CA LYS A 263 -68.65 -65.00 -7.99
C LYS A 263 -68.51 -65.74 -6.64
N LYS A 264 -69.46 -65.60 -5.70
CA LYS A 264 -70.86 -66.12 -5.67
C LYS A 264 -70.91 -67.65 -5.55
N LYS A 265 -71.49 -68.09 -4.41
CA LYS A 265 -72.15 -69.40 -4.14
C LYS A 265 -71.19 -70.60 -3.97
N ASP A 266 -71.40 -71.57 -3.07
CA ASP A 266 -72.60 -72.24 -2.54
C ASP A 266 -72.35 -72.80 -1.11
N VAL A 267 -73.30 -72.64 -0.17
CA VAL A 267 -74.33 -73.60 0.30
C VAL A 267 -73.79 -74.76 1.16
N HIS A 268 -74.31 -74.68 2.39
CA HIS A 268 -74.48 -75.63 3.48
C HIS A 268 -74.37 -77.12 3.13
N ALA A 269 -73.59 -77.81 3.97
CA ALA A 269 -73.45 -79.25 4.08
C ALA A 269 -74.80 -79.93 4.34
N ASP A 270 -75.13 -80.94 3.55
CA ASP A 270 -75.85 -82.09 4.10
C ASP A 270 -75.16 -83.38 3.67
N ARG A 271 -75.11 -84.28 4.65
CA ARG A 271 -74.58 -85.63 4.58
C ARG A 271 -75.47 -86.48 3.69
N VAL A 272 -74.86 -87.52 3.11
CA VAL A 272 -75.31 -88.93 3.09
C VAL A 272 -74.55 -89.64 1.94
N GLY A 273 -74.02 -90.84 2.23
CA GLY A 273 -73.31 -91.73 1.30
C GLY A 273 -74.19 -92.27 0.16
N PRO A 274 -73.77 -93.28 -0.64
CA PRO A 274 -72.99 -94.49 -0.29
C PRO A 274 -71.66 -94.59 -1.08
N GLU A 275 -70.63 -95.29 -0.62
CA GLU A 275 -70.40 -96.75 -0.70
C GLU A 275 -70.16 -97.27 -2.13
N THR A 276 -69.10 -98.10 -2.24
CA THR A 276 -68.73 -99.07 -3.30
C THR A 276 -67.68 -98.69 -4.36
N GLU A 277 -66.62 -99.50 -4.33
CA GLU A 277 -65.83 -100.06 -5.45
C GLU A 277 -64.57 -99.35 -6.00
N ASN A 278 -63.44 -99.72 -5.40
CA ASN A 278 -62.16 -100.05 -6.06
C ASN A 278 -62.40 -101.33 -6.92
N PRO A 279 -61.79 -101.59 -8.11
CA PRO A 279 -60.34 -101.48 -8.35
C PRO A 279 -59.91 -101.18 -9.82
N LEU A 280 -58.60 -101.36 -10.10
CA LEU A 280 -57.91 -101.48 -11.40
C LEU A 280 -57.51 -100.12 -12.03
N VAL A 281 -56.28 -99.87 -12.50
CA VAL A 281 -55.17 -100.75 -12.89
C VAL A 281 -53.90 -99.93 -13.16
N GLN A 282 -52.75 -100.51 -12.80
CA GLN A 282 -51.41 -100.50 -13.44
C GLN A 282 -50.85 -99.18 -13.99
N ASP A 283 -49.72 -98.70 -13.47
CA ASP A 283 -48.34 -99.12 -13.77
C ASP A 283 -47.83 -98.72 -15.17
N LEU A 284 -46.89 -97.74 -15.12
CA LEU A 284 -45.67 -97.52 -15.92
C LEU A 284 -45.72 -97.25 -17.45
N PRO A 285 -44.74 -96.47 -17.97
CA PRO A 285 -44.08 -95.28 -17.44
C PRO A 285 -44.32 -94.02 -18.29
#